data_AF-X0RIC0-F1
#
_entry.id   AF-X0RIC0-F1
#
_cell.length_a   1.000
_cell.length_b   1.000
_cell.length_c   1.000
_cell.angle_alpha   90.00
_cell.angle_beta   90.00
_cell.angle_gamma   90.00
#
_symmetry.space_group_name_H-M   'P 1'
#
loop_
_entity.id
_entity.type
_entity.pdbx_description
1 polymer ?
#
loop_
_entity_poly.entity_id
_entity_poly.type
_entity_poly.pdbx_seq_one_letter_code
_entity_poly.pdbx_strand_id
1 'polypeptide(L)'
;MRGEDVYDTLLHGESQTVEFKSSLAEEREGIQTMVAFANSQGGWVFFGVNNDGTAKGVHVGKNTLENLAVAIRDHTYPSLPVVIEEPFPYGGKNILSVEVPADVPPIVGVYLYGKDAVPLDKTVQATEMQAYRRAGRVTQKEDFMRLRQPLPSDPRVRLALLGGHRITKSNPERLSGSVWVEEGSATAHDVRFRFRPPIAECDSVYEDLPYPYDRRSVTPNVGFIPYRRFGFLLRDIPQPLPSSVEVIASYKDDWGLTWEGRIQA
;
A
#
# COMPACT_ATOMS: atom_id res chain seq x y z
N MET A 1 -13.61 20.99 15.77
CA MET A 1 -15.03 21.18 15.40
C MET A 1 -15.86 21.26 16.68
N ARG A 2 -17.13 21.69 16.64
CA ARG A 2 -18.03 21.73 17.82
C ARG A 2 -18.91 20.47 17.83
N GLY A 3 -19.33 19.99 19.00
CA GLY A 3 -20.01 18.70 19.20
C GLY A 3 -21.30 18.42 18.40
N GLU A 4 -21.88 19.39 17.69
CA GLU A 4 -22.98 19.14 16.73
C GLU A 4 -22.52 18.27 15.54
N ASP A 5 -21.28 18.45 15.08
CA ASP A 5 -20.71 17.75 13.91
C ASP A 5 -20.47 16.24 14.19
N VAL A 6 -20.13 15.91 15.43
CA VAL A 6 -19.89 14.54 15.89
C VAL A 6 -21.19 13.75 15.96
N TYR A 7 -22.28 14.39 16.37
CA TYR A 7 -23.60 13.76 16.47
C TYR A 7 -24.15 13.44 15.10
N ASP A 8 -24.05 14.39 14.16
CA ASP A 8 -24.47 14.18 12.77
C ASP A 8 -23.66 13.05 12.13
N THR A 9 -22.33 13.01 12.36
CA THR A 9 -21.47 11.92 11.88
C THR A 9 -21.94 10.56 12.39
N LEU A 10 -22.30 10.46 13.68
CA LEU A 10 -22.83 9.23 14.28
C LEU A 10 -24.17 8.81 13.63
N LEU A 11 -25.07 9.75 13.37
CA LEU A 11 -26.39 9.45 12.79
C LEU A 11 -26.34 8.89 11.36
N HIS A 12 -25.28 9.20 10.60
CA HIS A 12 -25.09 8.64 9.25
C HIS A 12 -24.69 7.16 9.25
N GLY A 13 -24.33 6.60 10.41
CA GLY A 13 -23.99 5.19 10.56
C GLY A 13 -22.59 4.83 10.05
N GLU A 14 -22.27 3.53 10.09
CA GLU A 14 -20.98 3.04 9.62
C GLU A 14 -20.74 3.34 8.14
N SER A 15 -19.51 3.72 7.83
CA SER A 15 -19.13 4.18 6.49
C SER A 15 -17.63 3.96 6.23
N GLN A 16 -17.14 4.57 5.15
CA GLN A 16 -15.71 4.62 4.86
C GLN A 16 -14.93 5.50 5.85
N THR A 17 -15.61 6.33 6.64
CA THR A 17 -14.98 7.23 7.61
C THR A 17 -15.59 7.10 9.00
N VAL A 18 -16.47 6.12 9.23
CA VAL A 18 -17.13 5.89 10.51
C VAL A 18 -17.13 4.39 10.83
N GLU A 19 -16.69 4.04 12.04
CA GLU A 19 -16.70 2.69 12.59
C GLU A 19 -17.35 2.69 13.97
N PHE A 20 -18.21 1.71 14.22
CA PHE A 20 -18.82 1.50 15.54
C PHE A 20 -18.19 0.33 16.27
N LYS A 21 -17.91 0.54 17.56
CA LYS A 21 -17.50 -0.50 18.51
C LYS A 21 -18.49 -0.51 19.65
N SER A 22 -18.96 -1.70 20.02
CA SER A 22 -20.00 -1.84 21.04
C SER A 22 -19.48 -1.52 22.44
N SER A 23 -18.16 -1.63 22.65
CA SER A 23 -17.52 -1.33 23.93
C SER A 23 -16.01 -1.12 23.80
N LEU A 24 -15.37 -0.59 24.84
CA LEU A 24 -13.90 -0.48 24.95
C LEU A 24 -13.19 -1.85 25.04
N ALA A 25 -13.91 -2.96 25.20
CA ALA A 25 -13.28 -4.29 25.11
C ALA A 25 -12.80 -4.62 23.68
N GLU A 26 -13.31 -3.88 22.68
CA GLU A 26 -12.91 -3.96 21.27
C GLU A 26 -11.85 -2.89 20.92
N GLU A 27 -11.11 -2.40 21.93
CA GLU A 27 -10.06 -1.38 21.78
C GLU A 27 -9.07 -1.78 20.68
N ARG A 28 -8.65 -3.03 20.66
CA ARG A 28 -7.68 -3.55 19.69
C ARG A 28 -8.18 -3.39 18.24
N GLU A 29 -9.40 -3.84 17.97
CA GLU A 29 -10.04 -3.70 16.66
C GLU A 29 -10.32 -2.23 16.33
N GLY A 30 -10.60 -1.42 17.35
CA GLY A 30 -10.68 0.03 17.26
C GLY A 30 -9.38 0.64 16.76
N ILE A 31 -8.24 0.34 17.40
CA ILE A 31 -6.91 0.85 17.00
C ILE A 31 -6.54 0.41 15.59
N GLN A 32 -6.82 -0.84 15.21
CA GLN A 32 -6.61 -1.31 13.83
C GLN A 32 -7.42 -0.48 12.82
N THR A 33 -8.64 -0.11 13.18
CA THR A 33 -9.49 0.74 12.35
C THR A 33 -9.00 2.18 12.32
N MET A 34 -8.47 2.70 13.43
CA MET A 34 -7.81 4.02 13.45
C MET A 34 -6.60 4.05 12.50
N VAL A 35 -5.74 3.03 12.53
CA VAL A 35 -4.63 2.89 11.57
C VAL A 35 -5.16 2.84 10.13
N ALA A 36 -6.25 2.10 9.88
CA ALA A 36 -6.87 2.04 8.56
C ALA A 36 -7.39 3.41 8.09
N PHE A 37 -7.99 4.20 8.97
CA PHE A 37 -8.47 5.55 8.66
C PHE A 37 -7.33 6.51 8.35
N ALA A 38 -6.26 6.50 9.16
CA ALA A 38 -5.08 7.34 8.92
C ALA A 38 -4.42 7.06 7.56
N ASN A 39 -4.32 5.77 7.20
CA ASN A 39 -3.84 5.32 5.90
C ASN A 39 -4.84 5.52 4.74
N SER A 40 -6.02 6.10 5.00
CA SER A 40 -7.09 6.31 4.03
C SER A 40 -7.54 7.78 4.01
N GLN A 41 -8.78 8.06 4.43
CA GLN A 41 -9.40 9.41 4.33
C GLN A 41 -9.59 10.06 5.71
N GLY A 42 -8.98 9.51 6.76
CA GLY A 42 -9.33 9.83 8.13
C GLY A 42 -10.71 9.25 8.50
N GLY A 43 -11.18 9.57 9.70
CA GLY A 43 -12.50 9.13 10.16
C GLY A 43 -12.66 9.14 11.67
N TRP A 44 -13.73 8.49 12.11
CA TRP A 44 -14.17 8.43 13.49
C TRP A 44 -14.43 6.99 13.92
N VAL A 45 -13.91 6.64 15.11
CA VAL A 45 -14.30 5.41 15.80
C VAL A 45 -15.17 5.81 17.00
N PHE A 46 -16.38 5.25 17.07
CA PHE A 46 -17.30 5.45 18.18
C PHE A 46 -17.38 4.19 19.05
N PHE A 47 -17.08 4.32 20.33
CA PHE A 47 -17.24 3.24 21.31
C PHE A 47 -18.53 3.40 22.09
N GLY A 48 -19.23 2.28 22.32
CA GLY A 48 -20.53 2.24 22.97
C GLY A 48 -21.70 2.24 22.00
N VAL A 49 -21.46 2.00 20.71
CA VAL A 49 -22.50 1.95 19.66
C VAL A 49 -22.50 0.57 19.03
N ASN A 50 -23.66 -0.06 18.92
CA ASN A 50 -23.79 -1.34 18.22
C ASN A 50 -23.74 -1.11 16.70
N ASN A 51 -23.50 -2.17 15.93
CA ASN A 51 -23.40 -2.08 14.45
C ASN A 51 -24.69 -1.58 13.78
N ASP A 52 -25.85 -1.68 14.46
CA ASP A 52 -27.13 -1.13 14.00
C ASP A 52 -27.33 0.36 14.35
N GLY A 53 -26.34 1.00 14.97
CA GLY A 53 -26.39 2.40 15.40
C GLY A 53 -27.06 2.63 16.76
N THR A 54 -27.49 1.57 17.45
CA THR A 54 -28.12 1.70 18.77
C THR A 54 -27.09 1.96 19.87
N ALA A 55 -27.45 2.83 20.83
CA ALA A 55 -26.59 3.18 21.95
C ALA A 55 -26.52 2.05 22.98
N LYS A 56 -25.31 1.53 23.23
CA LYS A 56 -25.00 0.59 24.31
C LYS A 56 -24.35 1.30 25.50
N GLY A 57 -23.52 2.29 25.21
CA GLY A 57 -22.80 3.11 26.19
C GLY A 57 -21.46 2.54 26.61
N VAL A 58 -20.58 3.43 27.09
CA VAL A 58 -19.31 3.09 27.72
C VAL A 58 -19.23 3.67 29.13
N HIS A 59 -18.58 2.94 30.03
CA HIS A 59 -18.24 3.44 31.35
C HIS A 59 -16.87 4.12 31.28
N VAL A 60 -16.85 5.44 31.47
CA VAL A 60 -15.61 6.23 31.49
C VAL A 60 -15.25 6.52 32.93
N GLY A 61 -14.23 5.81 33.42
CA GLY A 61 -13.63 6.05 34.73
C GLY A 61 -12.51 7.08 34.64
N LYS A 62 -11.89 7.35 35.79
CA LYS A 62 -10.86 8.41 35.95
C LYS A 62 -9.68 8.32 34.97
N ASN A 63 -9.31 7.12 34.52
CA ASN A 63 -8.14 6.88 33.68
C ASN A 63 -8.49 6.31 32.30
N THR A 64 -9.78 6.27 31.94
CA THR A 64 -10.21 5.54 30.73
C THR A 64 -9.67 6.19 29.46
N LEU A 65 -9.68 7.52 29.37
CA LEU A 65 -9.20 8.25 28.20
C LEU A 65 -7.68 8.19 28.09
N GLU A 66 -6.98 8.31 29.22
CA GLU A 66 -5.52 8.21 29.30
C GLU A 66 -5.03 6.82 28.92
N ASN A 67 -5.70 5.78 29.40
CA ASN A 67 -5.35 4.40 29.05
C ASN A 67 -5.56 4.15 27.55
N LEU A 68 -6.65 4.64 26.97
CA LEU A 68 -6.90 4.53 25.53
C LEU A 68 -5.83 5.28 24.72
N ALA A 69 -5.47 6.50 25.13
CA ALA A 69 -4.40 7.26 24.48
C ALA A 69 -3.04 6.54 24.54
N VAL A 70 -2.71 5.94 25.70
CA VAL A 70 -1.53 5.11 25.87
C VAL A 70 -1.58 3.87 24.98
N ALA A 71 -2.71 3.18 24.92
CA ALA A 71 -2.88 2.00 24.08
C ALA A 71 -2.72 2.32 22.59
N ILE A 72 -3.32 3.42 22.12
CA ILE A 72 -3.16 3.91 20.74
C ILE A 72 -1.69 4.20 20.46
N ARG A 73 -1.02 4.98 21.32
CA ARG A 73 0.41 5.30 21.18
C ARG A 73 1.27 4.05 21.13
N ASP A 74 1.06 3.12 22.05
CA ASP A 74 1.93 1.95 22.22
C ASP A 74 1.68 0.89 21.14
N HIS A 75 0.51 0.85 20.49
CA HIS A 75 0.24 -0.13 19.43
C HIS A 75 0.29 0.46 18.02
N THR A 76 0.78 1.68 17.86
CA THR A 76 0.91 2.32 16.54
C THR A 76 2.33 2.82 16.28
N TYR A 77 2.78 2.66 15.04
CA TYR A 77 4.07 3.16 14.60
C TYR A 77 4.01 3.79 13.20
N PRO A 78 4.49 5.03 13.03
CA PRO A 78 4.77 6.00 14.10
C PRO A 78 3.55 6.22 14.99
N SER A 79 3.74 6.84 16.16
CA SER A 79 2.62 7.10 17.07
C SER A 79 1.50 7.84 16.34
N LEU A 80 0.30 7.26 16.35
CA LEU A 80 -0.84 7.77 15.62
C LEU A 80 -1.44 8.98 16.35
N PRO A 81 -1.48 10.17 15.72
CA PRO A 81 -2.19 11.31 16.27
C PRO A 81 -3.70 11.07 16.20
N VAL A 82 -4.39 11.28 17.31
CA VAL A 82 -5.85 11.16 17.41
C VAL A 82 -6.40 12.28 18.28
N VAL A 83 -7.68 12.60 18.10
CA VAL A 83 -8.43 13.45 19.04
C VAL A 83 -9.44 12.59 19.76
N ILE A 84 -9.23 12.38 21.06
CA ILE A 84 -10.19 11.70 21.93
C ILE A 84 -11.07 12.77 22.55
N GLU A 85 -12.34 12.81 22.14
CA GLU A 85 -13.32 13.76 22.67
C GLU A 85 -13.87 13.29 24.02
N GLU A 86 -14.34 14.24 24.83
CA GLU A 86 -15.06 13.91 26.06
C GLU A 86 -16.35 13.11 25.75
N PRO A 87 -16.73 12.13 26.58
CA PRO A 87 -17.91 11.32 26.32
C PRO A 87 -19.19 12.17 26.27
N PHE A 88 -20.00 11.95 25.24
CA PHE A 88 -21.25 12.69 25.04
C PHE A 88 -22.47 11.78 25.13
N PRO A 89 -23.65 12.32 25.53
CA PRO A 89 -24.86 11.53 25.68
C PRO A 89 -25.54 11.26 24.32
N TYR A 90 -25.76 9.98 23.98
CA TYR A 90 -26.54 9.52 22.83
C TYR A 90 -27.42 8.34 23.24
N GLY A 91 -28.71 8.39 22.92
CA GLY A 91 -29.68 7.37 23.38
C GLY A 91 -29.75 7.20 24.90
N GLY A 92 -29.46 8.26 25.68
CA GLY A 92 -29.39 8.20 27.14
C GLY A 92 -28.17 7.45 27.70
N LYS A 93 -27.17 7.17 26.87
CA LYS A 93 -25.91 6.50 27.22
C LYS A 93 -24.73 7.39 26.83
N ASN A 94 -23.61 7.25 27.52
CA ASN A 94 -22.39 7.97 27.15
C ASN A 94 -21.66 7.21 26.04
N ILE A 95 -21.30 7.93 24.97
CA ILE A 95 -20.54 7.43 23.83
C ILE A 95 -19.19 8.11 23.82
N LEU A 96 -18.14 7.36 23.51
CA LEU A 96 -16.79 7.90 23.33
C LEU A 96 -16.48 7.95 21.84
N SER A 97 -15.95 9.07 21.37
CA SER A 97 -15.53 9.25 19.98
C SER A 97 -14.04 9.55 19.89
N VAL A 98 -13.39 8.91 18.92
CA VAL A 98 -11.99 9.14 18.58
C VAL A 98 -11.91 9.55 17.12
N GLU A 99 -11.46 10.78 16.87
CA GLU A 99 -11.17 11.30 15.54
C GLU A 99 -9.75 10.91 15.12
N VAL A 100 -9.61 10.50 13.85
CA VAL A 100 -8.35 10.17 13.23
C VAL A 100 -8.18 11.02 11.96
N PRO A 101 -7.14 11.87 11.88
CA PRO A 101 -6.86 12.63 10.68
C PRO A 101 -6.36 11.72 9.54
N ALA A 102 -6.64 12.12 8.31
CA ALA A 102 -6.00 11.53 7.13
C ALA A 102 -4.54 11.99 7.03
N ASP A 103 -3.62 11.12 6.60
CA ASP A 103 -2.26 11.54 6.26
C ASP A 103 -2.20 12.15 4.85
N VAL A 104 -2.83 13.32 4.68
CA VAL A 104 -2.96 14.01 3.38
C VAL A 104 -2.67 15.52 3.50
N PRO A 105 -1.67 16.08 2.78
CA PRO A 105 -0.64 15.34 2.04
C PRO A 105 0.20 14.48 3.00
N PRO A 106 0.74 13.34 2.55
CA PRO A 106 1.40 12.42 3.47
C PRO A 106 2.65 13.05 4.08
N ILE A 107 2.64 13.17 5.41
CA ILE A 107 3.78 13.58 6.22
C ILE A 107 4.53 12.33 6.68
N VAL A 108 3.78 11.29 7.07
CA VAL A 108 4.34 10.04 7.58
C VAL A 108 4.45 8.97 6.48
N GLY A 109 3.48 8.94 5.55
CA GLY A 109 3.39 8.01 4.44
C GLY A 109 2.65 6.72 4.78
N VAL A 110 2.87 6.13 5.95
CA VAL A 110 2.14 4.95 6.42
C VAL A 110 2.17 4.81 7.95
N TYR A 111 1.01 4.52 8.54
CA TYR A 111 0.87 4.09 9.93
C TYR A 111 0.70 2.56 10.00
N LEU A 112 1.32 1.96 11.00
CA LEU A 112 1.32 0.52 11.23
C LEU A 112 0.81 0.20 12.62
N TYR A 113 0.20 -0.98 12.76
CA TYR A 113 -0.29 -1.53 14.03
C TYR A 113 0.66 -2.63 14.54
N GLY A 114 1.08 -2.52 15.80
CA GLY A 114 1.81 -3.56 16.52
C GLY A 114 0.87 -4.42 17.34
N LYS A 115 1.01 -5.75 17.31
CA LYS A 115 0.28 -6.64 18.24
C LYS A 115 0.75 -6.46 19.68
N ASP A 116 2.04 -6.21 19.84
CA ASP A 116 2.71 -5.92 21.09
C ASP A 116 3.01 -4.43 21.17
N ALA A 117 3.19 -3.92 22.39
CA ALA A 117 3.56 -2.53 22.62
C ALA A 117 4.92 -2.20 21.97
N VAL A 118 4.92 -1.15 21.17
CA VAL A 118 6.05 -0.57 20.46
C VAL A 118 6.82 0.35 21.41
N PRO A 119 8.09 0.05 21.72
CA PRO A 119 8.92 0.91 22.57
C PRO A 119 9.24 2.23 21.86
N LEU A 120 9.15 3.35 22.58
CA LEU A 120 9.37 4.70 22.03
C LEU A 120 10.80 4.95 21.51
N ASP A 121 11.77 4.20 21.99
CA ASP A 121 13.21 4.41 21.78
C ASP A 121 13.89 3.30 20.98
N LYS A 122 13.12 2.36 20.41
CA LYS A 122 13.67 1.24 19.63
C LYS A 122 13.29 1.31 18.17
N THR A 123 14.24 0.93 17.33
CA THR A 123 13.98 0.67 15.91
C THR A 123 12.97 -0.47 15.78
N VAL A 124 11.87 -0.20 15.07
CA VAL A 124 10.82 -1.18 14.79
C VAL A 124 11.06 -1.79 13.40
N GLN A 125 10.97 -3.11 13.28
CA GLN A 125 10.95 -3.75 11.98
C GLN A 125 9.52 -3.70 11.41
N ALA A 126 9.32 -2.98 10.31
CA ALA A 126 8.01 -2.83 9.68
C ALA A 126 7.37 -4.17 9.28
N THR A 127 8.18 -5.19 8.99
CA THR A 127 7.76 -6.56 8.66
C THR A 127 7.08 -7.30 9.81
N GLU A 128 7.31 -6.88 11.06
CA GLU A 128 6.67 -7.44 12.26
C GLU A 128 5.35 -6.71 12.60
N MET A 129 5.11 -5.56 11.97
CA MET A 129 3.92 -4.75 12.16
C MET A 129 2.84 -5.10 11.12
N GLN A 130 1.67 -4.49 11.27
CA GLN A 130 0.52 -4.77 10.42
C GLN A 130 -0.01 -3.47 9.81
N ALA A 131 -0.07 -3.43 8.49
CA ALA A 131 -0.72 -2.36 7.75
C ALA A 131 -2.21 -2.67 7.57
N TYR A 132 -3.01 -1.62 7.64
CA TYR A 132 -4.44 -1.68 7.38
C TYR A 132 -4.87 -0.53 6.47
N ARG A 133 -5.86 -0.78 5.63
CA ARG A 133 -6.57 0.25 4.86
C ARG A 133 -8.08 0.13 5.07
N ARG A 134 -8.79 1.21 4.82
CA ARG A 134 -10.25 1.21 4.81
C ARG A 134 -10.77 0.98 3.39
N ALA A 135 -11.58 -0.06 3.21
CA ALA A 135 -12.23 -0.40 1.94
C ALA A 135 -13.75 -0.51 2.17
N GLY A 136 -14.49 0.54 1.82
CA GLY A 136 -15.90 0.65 2.21
C GLY A 136 -16.02 0.65 3.74
N ARG A 137 -16.85 -0.26 4.29
CA ARG A 137 -17.06 -0.42 5.75
C ARG A 137 -16.12 -1.44 6.40
N VAL A 138 -15.08 -1.89 5.70
CA VAL A 138 -14.23 -2.98 6.18
C VAL A 138 -12.80 -2.49 6.39
N THR A 139 -12.28 -2.77 7.58
CA THR A 139 -10.86 -2.67 7.90
C THR A 139 -10.14 -3.89 7.31
N GLN A 140 -9.35 -3.67 6.26
CA GLN A 140 -8.65 -4.73 5.55
C GLN A 140 -7.16 -4.68 5.89
N LYS A 141 -6.61 -5.83 6.29
CA LYS A 141 -5.16 -5.98 6.43
C LYS A 141 -4.51 -5.94 5.04
N GLU A 142 -3.44 -5.17 4.91
CA GLU A 142 -2.72 -4.97 3.67
C GLU A 142 -1.21 -5.14 3.85
N ASP A 143 -0.53 -5.29 2.72
CA ASP A 143 0.91 -5.13 2.67
C ASP A 143 1.25 -3.64 2.77
N PHE A 144 2.08 -3.25 3.74
CA PHE A 144 2.41 -1.85 3.99
C PHE A 144 3.08 -1.18 2.78
N MET A 145 3.78 -1.96 1.97
CA MET A 145 4.44 -1.48 0.76
C MET A 145 3.44 -1.00 -0.29
N ARG A 146 2.19 -1.49 -0.26
CA ARG A 146 1.09 -1.02 -1.12
C ARG A 146 0.43 0.27 -0.61
N LEU A 147 0.67 0.65 0.64
CA LEU A 147 0.08 1.85 1.25
C LEU A 147 1.03 3.04 1.19
N ARG A 148 2.35 2.81 1.26
CA ARG A 148 3.33 3.89 1.15
C ARG A 148 3.42 4.43 -0.27
N GLN A 149 3.87 5.68 -0.37
CA GLN A 149 4.25 6.24 -1.66
C GLN A 149 5.47 5.51 -2.27
N PRO A 150 5.59 5.47 -3.61
CA PRO A 150 6.81 5.03 -4.26
C PRO A 150 7.99 5.87 -3.77
N LEU A 151 9.05 5.21 -3.33
CA LEU A 151 10.28 5.85 -2.88
C LEU A 151 11.29 5.88 -4.04
N PRO A 152 12.24 6.84 -4.05
CA PRO A 152 13.35 6.81 -5.00
C PRO A 152 14.15 5.49 -4.95
N SER A 153 14.16 4.85 -3.78
CA SER A 153 14.76 3.54 -3.54
C SER A 153 13.93 2.38 -4.07
N ASP A 154 12.75 2.57 -4.67
CA ASP A 154 12.01 1.46 -5.27
C ASP A 154 12.57 1.13 -6.64
N PRO A 155 12.68 -0.16 -7.02
CA PRO A 155 13.12 -0.53 -8.36
C PRO A 155 12.15 0.02 -9.41
N ARG A 156 12.66 0.90 -10.28
CA ARG A 156 11.91 1.51 -11.38
C ARG A 156 12.32 0.87 -12.69
N VAL A 157 11.64 -0.21 -13.06
CA VAL A 157 11.92 -0.92 -14.32
C VAL A 157 11.35 -0.16 -15.51
N ARG A 158 12.20 0.08 -16.49
CA ARG A 158 11.86 0.68 -17.79
C ARG A 158 11.94 -0.37 -18.88
N LEU A 159 11.01 -0.25 -19.82
CA LEU A 159 10.93 -1.09 -21.01
C LEU A 159 11.03 -0.20 -22.23
N ALA A 160 11.83 -0.63 -23.21
CA ALA A 160 11.74 -0.14 -24.57
C ALA A 160 11.68 -1.32 -25.53
N LEU A 161 10.85 -1.21 -26.54
CA LEU A 161 10.87 -2.16 -27.63
C LEU A 161 12.00 -1.74 -28.60
N LEU A 162 12.62 -2.68 -29.30
CA LEU A 162 13.57 -2.38 -30.38
C LEU A 162 12.83 -2.25 -31.71
N GLY A 163 13.25 -1.30 -32.58
CA GLY A 163 12.54 -0.77 -33.77
C GLY A 163 12.02 -1.75 -34.85
N GLY A 164 12.00 -3.05 -34.58
CA GLY A 164 11.24 -4.08 -35.27
C GLY A 164 9.90 -4.43 -34.60
N HIS A 165 9.15 -3.48 -34.02
CA HIS A 165 7.77 -3.75 -33.53
C HIS A 165 6.84 -4.15 -34.68
N ARG A 166 7.22 -3.80 -35.92
CA ARG A 166 6.72 -4.47 -37.11
C ARG A 166 7.41 -5.82 -37.22
N ILE A 167 6.62 -6.88 -37.13
CA ILE A 167 6.98 -8.19 -37.64
C ILE A 167 7.56 -8.00 -39.06
N THR A 168 8.88 -8.10 -39.19
CA THR A 168 9.57 -7.86 -40.46
C THR A 168 9.76 -9.17 -41.20
N LYS A 169 9.84 -9.13 -42.54
CA LYS A 169 10.07 -10.33 -43.37
C LYS A 169 11.37 -11.08 -43.01
N SER A 170 12.35 -10.40 -42.41
CA SER A 170 13.64 -10.98 -42.00
C SER A 170 13.64 -11.63 -40.62
N ASN A 171 12.67 -11.33 -39.75
CA ASN A 171 12.51 -11.98 -38.45
C ASN A 171 11.03 -11.97 -38.01
N PRO A 172 10.19 -12.78 -38.67
CA PRO A 172 8.73 -12.71 -38.52
C PRO A 172 8.20 -13.27 -37.19
N GLU A 173 9.06 -13.87 -36.36
CA GLU A 173 8.67 -14.65 -35.19
C GLU A 173 9.17 -14.06 -33.87
N ARG A 174 9.66 -12.82 -33.84
CA ARG A 174 10.28 -12.28 -32.62
C ARG A 174 9.94 -10.84 -32.31
N LEU A 175 9.19 -10.62 -31.23
CA LEU A 175 9.17 -9.33 -30.56
C LEU A 175 10.40 -9.22 -29.65
N SER A 176 11.10 -8.11 -29.68
CA SER A 176 12.26 -7.90 -28.81
C SER A 176 12.33 -6.48 -28.27
N GLY A 177 12.96 -6.35 -27.11
CA GLY A 177 13.10 -5.09 -26.42
C GLY A 177 14.29 -5.10 -25.47
N SER A 178 14.42 -4.01 -24.73
CA SER A 178 15.42 -3.80 -23.70
C SER A 178 14.70 -3.45 -22.39
N VAL A 179 15.19 -4.03 -21.30
CA VAL A 179 14.77 -3.75 -19.92
C VAL A 179 15.95 -3.19 -19.15
N TRP A 180 15.71 -2.23 -18.27
CA TRP A 180 16.69 -1.71 -17.33
C TRP A 180 15.98 -1.14 -16.11
N VAL A 181 16.73 -0.82 -15.05
CA VAL A 181 16.22 -0.06 -13.91
C VAL A 181 16.77 1.36 -13.98
N GLU A 182 16.00 2.35 -13.57
CA GLU A 182 16.45 3.74 -13.56
C GLU A 182 17.67 3.93 -12.64
N GLU A 183 18.57 4.82 -13.05
CA GLU A 183 19.72 5.17 -12.22
C GLU A 183 19.25 5.69 -10.84
N GLY A 184 19.91 5.19 -9.79
CA GLY A 184 19.59 5.56 -8.40
C GLY A 184 18.39 4.83 -7.78
N SER A 185 17.74 3.90 -8.50
CA SER A 185 16.73 3.00 -7.92
C SER A 185 17.33 1.70 -7.36
N ALA A 186 16.56 0.95 -6.56
CA ALA A 186 17.02 -0.34 -6.01
C ALA A 186 16.95 -1.49 -7.01
N THR A 187 17.28 -2.69 -6.53
CA THR A 187 17.33 -3.91 -7.32
C THR A 187 15.93 -4.47 -7.56
N ALA A 188 15.63 -4.72 -8.82
CA ALA A 188 14.54 -5.55 -9.30
C ALA A 188 15.03 -7.00 -9.41
N HIS A 189 14.52 -7.85 -8.54
CA HIS A 189 14.75 -9.30 -8.51
C HIS A 189 13.68 -10.04 -9.34
N ASP A 190 13.98 -11.26 -9.78
CA ASP A 190 13.04 -12.19 -10.43
C ASP A 190 12.21 -11.53 -11.54
N VAL A 191 12.88 -10.84 -12.47
CA VAL A 191 12.24 -10.09 -13.55
C VAL A 191 11.74 -11.06 -14.61
N ARG A 192 10.42 -11.10 -14.78
CA ARG A 192 9.71 -11.97 -15.74
C ARG A 192 8.86 -11.13 -16.68
N PHE A 193 8.64 -11.60 -17.90
CA PHE A 193 7.80 -10.90 -18.85
C PHE A 193 6.57 -11.71 -19.25
N ARG A 194 5.51 -11.02 -19.65
CA ARG A 194 4.27 -11.61 -20.19
C ARG A 194 3.57 -10.64 -21.13
N PHE A 195 2.68 -11.19 -21.96
CA PHE A 195 1.82 -10.40 -22.84
C PHE A 195 0.41 -10.19 -22.27
N ARG A 196 -0.23 -9.10 -22.69
CA ARG A 196 -1.68 -8.90 -22.56
C ARG A 196 -2.27 -8.43 -23.91
N PRO A 197 -3.23 -9.16 -24.51
CA PRO A 197 -3.67 -10.52 -24.12
C PRO A 197 -2.52 -11.55 -24.22
N PRO A 198 -2.58 -12.68 -23.50
CA PRO A 198 -1.54 -13.69 -23.54
C PRO A 198 -1.50 -14.31 -24.93
N ILE A 199 -0.40 -14.09 -25.65
CA ILE A 199 -0.18 -14.61 -27.01
C ILE A 199 0.96 -15.62 -27.08
N ALA A 200 1.98 -15.51 -26.22
CA ALA A 200 3.15 -16.36 -26.22
C ALA A 200 3.72 -16.52 -24.80
N GLU A 201 4.48 -17.60 -24.58
CA GLU A 201 5.27 -17.79 -23.36
C GLU A 201 6.56 -16.96 -23.42
N CYS A 202 7.14 -16.68 -22.25
CA CYS A 202 8.32 -15.83 -22.14
C CYS A 202 9.59 -16.65 -21.90
N ASP A 203 10.54 -16.57 -22.83
CA ASP A 203 11.83 -17.26 -22.75
C ASP A 203 12.85 -16.57 -21.83
N SER A 204 12.64 -15.29 -21.48
CA SER A 204 13.61 -14.49 -20.70
C SER A 204 13.18 -14.24 -19.26
N VAL A 205 13.98 -14.75 -18.31
CA VAL A 205 13.93 -14.46 -16.87
C VAL A 205 15.28 -13.85 -16.49
N TYR A 206 15.28 -12.74 -15.75
CA TYR A 206 16.50 -12.20 -15.14
C TYR A 206 16.42 -12.36 -13.64
N GLU A 207 17.50 -12.88 -13.04
CA GLU A 207 17.60 -13.01 -11.59
C GLU A 207 17.57 -11.63 -10.93
N ASP A 208 18.45 -10.69 -11.32
CA ASP A 208 18.53 -9.33 -10.74
C ASP A 208 18.80 -8.23 -11.78
N LEU A 209 18.25 -7.03 -11.58
CA LEU A 209 18.53 -5.78 -12.30
C LEU A 209 18.56 -4.60 -11.31
N PRO A 210 19.54 -3.68 -11.30
CA PRO A 210 20.89 -3.92 -11.79
C PRO A 210 21.55 -5.03 -10.98
N TYR A 211 22.37 -5.83 -11.64
CA TYR A 211 23.13 -6.88 -10.96
C TYR A 211 24.08 -6.24 -9.91
N PRO A 212 24.24 -6.82 -8.70
CA PRO A 212 24.94 -6.21 -7.56
C PRO A 212 26.42 -5.83 -7.79
N TYR A 213 27.01 -6.15 -8.95
CA TYR A 213 28.42 -5.91 -9.26
C TYR A 213 28.72 -4.83 -10.32
N ASP A 214 27.74 -4.07 -10.82
CA ASP A 214 27.97 -3.06 -11.86
C ASP A 214 28.00 -1.61 -11.35
N ARG A 215 28.72 -1.35 -10.24
CA ARG A 215 29.11 0.02 -9.81
C ARG A 215 30.32 0.58 -10.59
N ARG A 216 30.74 -0.07 -11.68
CA ARG A 216 31.96 0.28 -12.43
C ARG A 216 31.65 0.94 -13.78
N SER A 217 31.04 2.12 -13.74
CA SER A 217 31.30 3.13 -14.78
C SER A 217 31.02 4.55 -14.28
N VAL A 218 31.66 4.94 -13.17
CA VAL A 218 31.90 6.37 -12.91
C VAL A 218 32.96 6.84 -13.89
N THR A 219 32.53 7.16 -15.11
CA THR A 219 33.32 7.93 -16.08
C THR A 219 32.57 9.26 -16.25
N PRO A 220 33.21 10.42 -16.17
CA PRO A 220 32.53 11.73 -16.24
C PRO A 220 32.09 12.10 -17.68
N ASN A 221 31.66 11.12 -18.46
CA ASN A 221 31.09 11.25 -19.79
C ASN A 221 29.78 10.46 -19.81
N VAL A 222 28.64 11.16 -19.93
CA VAL A 222 27.28 10.69 -20.25
C VAL A 222 27.16 9.15 -20.30
N GLY A 223 26.98 8.54 -19.12
CA GLY A 223 27.14 7.10 -18.89
C GLY A 223 25.93 6.28 -19.34
N PHE A 224 26.21 5.16 -20.01
CA PHE A 224 25.24 4.20 -20.52
C PHE A 224 24.55 3.43 -19.39
N ILE A 225 23.23 3.27 -19.46
CA ILE A 225 22.47 2.40 -18.55
C ILE A 225 22.74 0.93 -18.89
N PRO A 226 23.04 0.04 -17.94
CA PRO A 226 23.07 -1.40 -18.18
C PRO A 226 21.66 -1.90 -18.50
N TYR A 227 21.42 -2.28 -19.75
CA TYR A 227 20.16 -2.87 -20.21
C TYR A 227 20.34 -4.36 -20.52
N ARG A 228 19.28 -5.15 -20.33
CA ARG A 228 19.19 -6.53 -20.79
C ARG A 228 18.21 -6.62 -21.96
N ARG A 229 18.54 -7.44 -22.96
CA ARG A 229 17.66 -7.66 -24.12
C ARG A 229 16.73 -8.83 -23.87
N PHE A 230 15.43 -8.57 -23.84
CA PHE A 230 14.41 -9.60 -23.83
C PHE A 230 13.90 -9.87 -25.25
N GLY A 231 13.36 -11.07 -25.46
CA GLY A 231 12.69 -11.41 -26.70
C GLY A 231 11.68 -12.53 -26.48
N PHE A 232 10.67 -12.55 -27.34
CA PHE A 232 9.58 -13.50 -27.28
C PHE A 232 9.47 -14.20 -28.63
N LEU A 233 9.41 -15.53 -28.62
CA LEU A 233 9.14 -16.32 -29.82
C LEU A 233 7.61 -16.36 -30.05
N LEU A 234 7.20 -15.91 -31.24
CA LEU A 234 5.81 -15.76 -31.65
C LEU A 234 5.30 -16.97 -32.48
N ARG A 235 6.12 -18.01 -32.61
CA ARG A 235 5.87 -19.19 -33.47
C ARG A 235 4.66 -20.04 -33.03
N ASP A 236 4.17 -19.84 -31.81
CA ASP A 236 3.06 -20.60 -31.21
C ASP A 236 1.76 -19.77 -31.06
N ILE A 237 1.70 -18.55 -31.61
CA ILE A 237 0.52 -17.68 -31.46
C ILE A 237 -0.64 -18.15 -32.36
N PRO A 238 -1.84 -18.39 -31.81
CA PRO A 238 -3.04 -18.64 -32.61
C PRO A 238 -3.36 -17.44 -33.51
N GLN A 239 -3.52 -17.69 -34.82
CA GLN A 239 -3.95 -16.66 -35.75
C GLN A 239 -5.45 -16.39 -35.61
N PRO A 240 -5.91 -15.13 -35.76
CA PRO A 240 -5.15 -13.95 -36.15
C PRO A 240 -4.41 -13.27 -34.98
N LEU A 241 -3.24 -12.70 -35.28
CA LEU A 241 -2.51 -11.85 -34.32
C LEU A 241 -3.35 -10.62 -33.91
N PRO A 242 -3.34 -10.22 -32.63
CA PRO A 242 -3.98 -8.99 -32.19
C PRO A 242 -3.30 -7.76 -32.79
N SER A 243 -4.06 -6.67 -32.95
CA SER A 243 -3.58 -5.40 -33.52
C SER A 243 -2.60 -4.64 -32.62
N SER A 244 -2.56 -4.97 -31.33
CA SER A 244 -1.61 -4.44 -30.34
C SER A 244 -1.45 -5.42 -29.19
N VAL A 245 -0.29 -5.44 -28.55
CA VAL A 245 -0.07 -6.20 -27.32
C VAL A 245 0.64 -5.34 -26.27
N GLU A 246 0.31 -5.55 -25.00
CA GLU A 246 1.06 -4.96 -23.90
C GLU A 246 2.14 -5.95 -23.45
N VAL A 247 3.39 -5.49 -23.39
CA VAL A 247 4.48 -6.22 -22.73
C VAL A 247 4.54 -5.76 -21.28
N ILE A 248 4.41 -6.72 -20.36
CA ILE A 248 4.41 -6.48 -18.93
C ILE A 248 5.64 -7.18 -18.34
N ALA A 249 6.48 -6.44 -17.63
CA ALA A 249 7.58 -6.96 -16.82
C ALA A 249 7.15 -6.99 -15.35
N SER A 250 7.04 -8.17 -14.74
CA SER A 250 6.83 -8.35 -13.31
C SER A 250 8.15 -8.60 -12.60
N TYR A 251 8.40 -7.95 -11.48
CA TYR A 251 9.68 -8.05 -10.76
C TYR A 251 9.47 -7.84 -9.26
N LYS A 252 10.41 -8.30 -8.43
CA LYS A 252 10.40 -8.14 -6.98
C LYS A 252 11.36 -7.04 -6.53
N ASP A 253 11.04 -6.31 -5.48
CA ASP A 253 12.03 -5.46 -4.80
C ASP A 253 12.84 -6.22 -3.75
N ASP A 254 13.80 -5.54 -3.13
CA ASP A 254 14.64 -6.07 -2.04
C ASP A 254 13.81 -6.63 -0.85
N TRP A 255 12.52 -6.27 -0.76
CA TRP A 255 11.57 -6.73 0.26
C TRP A 255 10.70 -7.90 -0.22
N GLY A 256 10.86 -8.33 -1.47
CA GLY A 256 10.11 -9.42 -2.10
C GLY A 256 8.75 -9.01 -2.68
N LEU A 257 8.38 -7.73 -2.68
CA LEU A 257 7.10 -7.26 -3.22
C LEU A 257 7.14 -7.26 -4.74
N THR A 258 6.05 -7.72 -5.38
CA THR A 258 5.94 -7.73 -6.85
C THR A 258 5.41 -6.41 -7.42
N TRP A 259 6.10 -5.89 -8.43
CA TRP A 259 5.82 -4.69 -9.19
C TRP A 259 5.62 -5.03 -10.67
N GLU A 260 5.02 -4.11 -11.44
CA GLU A 260 4.86 -4.26 -12.89
C GLU A 260 5.27 -2.99 -13.66
N GLY A 261 6.16 -3.16 -14.65
CA GLY A 261 6.42 -2.18 -15.70
C GLY A 261 5.71 -2.59 -16.99
N ARG A 262 5.15 -1.63 -17.74
CA ARG A 262 4.35 -1.93 -18.96
C ARG A 262 4.73 -1.06 -20.13
N ILE A 263 4.69 -1.61 -21.34
CA ILE A 263 4.82 -0.89 -22.61
C ILE A 263 3.89 -1.48 -23.66
N GLN A 264 3.25 -0.62 -24.46
CA GLN A 264 2.42 -1.04 -25.58
C GLN A 264 3.28 -1.25 -26.83
N ALA A 265 3.05 -2.38 -27.50
CA ALA A 265 3.66 -2.79 -28.76
C ALA A 265 2.65 -2.76 -29.91
#